data_AF-A0A504X254-F1
#
_entry.id   AF-A0A504X254-F1
#
_cell.length_a   1.000
_cell.length_b   1.000
_cell.length_c   1.000
_cell.angle_alpha   90.00
_cell.angle_beta   90.00
_cell.angle_gamma   90.00
#
_symmetry.space_group_name_H-M   'P 1'
#
loop_
_entity.id
_entity.type
_entity.pdbx_description
1 polymer ?
#
loop_
_entity_poly.entity_id
_entity_poly.type
_entity_poly.pdbx_seq_one_letter_code
_entity_poly.pdbx_strand_id
1 'polypeptide(L)'
;MTSQPISIHYKQMEEWLEDRKSVFSRKHKSEYNALLSVAPRLVQMAQYDIPALEKQIKKNENAIEDCHRVCEEAQRTQLKLVERRRAMLREYGIELAAAVGEVEVAFAVDQRVREACAQVNAAFQEYARARVRALKEYYNALLARTAAGWYGTDPFAFHFPWLQRAFSEAEYQPADALSEATDAGGEAADAAEPQIDWGDDDDGAAGTFAGLGKDAVQINWDATEMEARPVEDDSLPATDGLHFSIDLASAKHRANVMSELEAASCFCRERGTADLLECATETEALRRFLSSAKEGELARMKESYRARGSFVDRITRFQQQIVVAENRSTTHQAKMQDAEDDLAKLKVQQDELLSRLRSMRDEALTNLEHMFPDRRILIVGDLNKYLA
;
A
#
# COMPACT_ATOMS: atom_id res chain seq x y z
N MET A 1 -34.70 25.65 73.31
CA MET A 1 -33.37 25.95 72.74
C MET A 1 -33.02 24.80 71.82
N THR A 2 -32.94 25.03 70.51
CA THR A 2 -32.53 23.98 69.55
C THR A 2 -31.05 23.67 69.78
N SER A 3 -30.78 22.48 70.30
CA SER A 3 -29.45 21.92 70.53
C SER A 3 -28.60 21.99 69.25
N GLN A 4 -27.33 22.40 69.36
CA GLN A 4 -26.42 22.41 68.21
C GLN A 4 -26.32 21.00 67.61
N PRO A 5 -26.34 20.87 66.26
CA PRO A 5 -26.24 19.57 65.60
C PRO A 5 -24.90 18.91 65.88
N ILE A 6 -24.89 17.58 65.97
CA ILE A 6 -23.67 16.78 66.09
C ILE A 6 -23.18 16.49 64.66
N SER A 7 -22.05 17.06 64.28
CA SER A 7 -21.37 16.72 63.02
C SER A 7 -20.26 15.71 63.30
N ILE A 8 -20.30 14.55 62.63
CA ILE A 8 -19.26 13.52 62.72
C ILE A 8 -18.66 13.34 61.34
N HIS A 9 -17.33 13.48 61.22
CA HIS A 9 -16.65 13.17 59.97
C HIS A 9 -16.55 11.65 59.82
N TYR A 10 -17.00 11.07 58.70
CA TYR A 10 -17.06 9.60 58.57
C TYR A 10 -15.69 8.92 58.76
N LYS A 11 -14.60 9.56 58.32
CA LYS A 11 -13.20 9.13 58.55
C LYS A 11 -12.79 9.01 60.03
N GLN A 12 -13.44 9.78 60.90
CA GLN A 12 -13.15 9.82 62.34
C GLN A 12 -14.24 9.11 63.15
N MET A 13 -15.24 8.51 62.50
CA MET A 13 -16.38 7.93 63.21
C MET A 13 -15.96 6.76 64.09
N GLU A 14 -15.03 5.92 63.64
CA GLU A 14 -14.49 4.81 64.42
C GLU A 14 -13.76 5.30 65.68
N GLU A 15 -12.78 6.19 65.51
CA GLU A 15 -12.04 6.81 66.63
C GLU A 15 -12.99 7.53 67.60
N TRP A 16 -13.97 8.26 67.08
CA TRP A 16 -14.98 8.96 67.88
C TRP A 16 -15.85 8.03 68.72
N LEU A 17 -16.17 6.83 68.19
CA LEU A 17 -16.88 5.78 68.92
C LEU A 17 -15.98 5.18 70.00
N GLU A 18 -14.74 4.84 69.66
CA GLU A 18 -13.78 4.22 70.58
C GLU A 18 -13.45 5.11 71.79
N ASP A 19 -13.25 6.41 71.58
CA ASP A 19 -13.02 7.40 72.65
C ASP A 19 -14.14 7.42 73.70
N ARG A 20 -15.37 7.09 73.27
CA ARG A 20 -16.58 7.15 74.09
C ARG A 20 -17.10 5.76 74.46
N LYS A 21 -16.28 4.73 74.28
CA LYS A 21 -16.60 3.33 74.56
C LYS A 21 -17.17 3.13 75.96
N SER A 22 -16.63 3.81 76.98
CA SER A 22 -17.08 3.67 78.38
C SER A 22 -18.55 4.06 78.59
N VAL A 23 -19.07 4.97 77.77
CA VAL A 23 -20.45 5.47 77.80
C VAL A 23 -21.33 4.63 76.89
N PHE A 24 -20.94 4.46 75.63
CA PHE A 24 -21.78 3.84 74.61
C PHE A 24 -21.90 2.32 74.76
N SER A 25 -20.83 1.63 75.18
CA SER A 25 -20.86 0.17 75.39
C SER A 25 -21.79 -0.27 76.53
N ARG A 26 -22.12 0.64 77.46
CA ARG A 26 -23.02 0.36 78.60
C ARG A 26 -24.47 0.71 78.30
N LYS A 27 -24.73 1.87 77.67
CA LYS A 27 -26.09 2.41 77.48
C LYS A 27 -26.70 2.10 76.12
N HIS A 28 -25.87 2.01 75.07
CA HIS A 28 -26.29 1.85 73.67
C HIS A 28 -25.49 0.75 72.99
N LYS A 29 -25.41 -0.42 73.65
CA LYS A 29 -24.49 -1.50 73.27
C LYS A 29 -24.76 -2.01 71.84
N SER A 30 -26.02 -2.07 71.42
CA SER A 30 -26.41 -2.58 70.11
C SER A 30 -26.00 -1.61 69.00
N GLU A 31 -26.39 -0.35 69.14
CA GLU A 31 -26.10 0.75 68.22
C GLU A 31 -24.60 0.99 68.10
N TYR A 32 -23.88 0.95 69.24
CA TYR A 32 -22.43 1.08 69.30
C TYR A 32 -21.70 -0.01 68.49
N ASN A 33 -22.11 -1.27 68.64
CA ASN A 33 -21.51 -2.38 67.90
C ASN A 33 -21.84 -2.32 66.40
N ALA A 34 -23.07 -1.95 66.04
CA ALA A 34 -23.45 -1.75 64.64
C ALA A 34 -22.60 -0.64 64.01
N LEU A 35 -22.47 0.50 64.68
CA LEU A 35 -21.67 1.64 64.20
C LEU A 35 -20.17 1.32 64.06
N LEU A 36 -19.59 0.57 64.99
CA LEU A 36 -18.20 0.09 64.86
C LEU A 36 -18.00 -0.84 63.66
N SER A 37 -19.04 -1.59 63.25
CA SER A 37 -18.95 -2.45 62.07
C SER A 37 -19.08 -1.68 60.75
N VAL A 38 -19.85 -0.58 60.75
CA VAL A 38 -20.16 0.24 59.57
C VAL A 38 -19.09 1.31 59.33
N ALA A 39 -18.53 1.90 60.39
CA ALA A 39 -17.54 2.98 60.30
C ALA A 39 -16.34 2.67 59.39
N PRO A 40 -15.60 1.56 59.56
CA PRO A 40 -14.47 1.24 58.70
C PRO A 40 -14.90 0.95 57.25
N ARG A 41 -16.10 0.40 57.04
CA ARG A 41 -16.64 0.10 55.70
C ARG A 41 -17.02 1.37 54.93
N LEU A 42 -17.57 2.37 55.61
CA LEU A 42 -17.82 3.70 55.02
C LEU A 42 -16.51 4.36 54.57
N VAL A 43 -15.44 4.22 55.38
CA VAL A 43 -14.11 4.70 55.00
C VAL A 43 -13.59 3.95 53.78
N GLN A 44 -13.65 2.62 53.81
CA GLN A 44 -13.19 1.77 52.72
C GLN A 44 -13.87 2.14 51.38
N MET A 45 -15.19 2.21 51.36
CA MET A 45 -15.94 2.47 50.14
C MET A 45 -15.74 3.88 49.59
N ALA A 46 -15.81 4.91 50.44
CA ALA A 46 -15.71 6.29 49.99
C ALA A 46 -14.28 6.74 49.65
N GLN A 47 -13.25 6.18 50.29
CA GLN A 47 -11.85 6.58 50.02
C GLN A 47 -11.15 5.71 48.96
N TYR A 48 -11.51 4.44 48.85
CA TYR A 48 -10.76 3.49 48.04
C TYR A 48 -11.61 2.89 46.94
N ASP A 49 -12.73 2.24 47.28
CA ASP A 49 -13.45 1.40 46.31
C ASP A 49 -14.10 2.26 45.20
N ILE A 50 -14.86 3.30 45.55
CA ILE A 50 -15.51 4.18 44.57
C ILE A 50 -14.48 4.94 43.74
N PRO A 51 -13.46 5.62 44.32
CA PRO A 51 -12.42 6.28 43.52
C PRO A 51 -11.63 5.33 42.62
N ALA A 52 -11.38 4.09 43.05
CA ALA A 52 -10.71 3.10 42.21
C ALA A 52 -11.58 2.71 41.01
N LEU A 53 -12.87 2.53 41.21
CA LEU A 53 -13.82 2.21 40.14
C LEU A 53 -13.98 3.40 39.17
N GLU A 54 -14.09 4.63 39.66
CA GLU A 54 -14.13 5.85 38.83
C GLU A 54 -12.88 5.98 37.94
N LYS A 55 -11.70 5.62 38.47
CA LYS A 55 -10.46 5.57 37.67
C LYS A 55 -10.53 4.52 36.56
N GLN A 56 -11.13 3.36 36.82
CA GLN A 56 -11.32 2.31 35.81
C GLN A 56 -12.33 2.74 34.74
N ILE A 57 -13.46 3.33 35.14
CA ILE A 57 -14.47 3.90 34.24
C ILE A 57 -13.82 4.91 33.29
N LYS A 58 -13.11 5.89 33.85
CA LYS A 58 -12.42 6.92 33.06
C LYS A 58 -11.37 6.34 32.11
N LYS A 59 -10.68 5.27 32.52
CA LYS A 59 -9.71 4.58 31.67
C LYS A 59 -10.40 3.94 30.46
N ASN A 60 -11.56 3.30 30.65
CA ASN A 60 -12.31 2.69 29.56
C ASN A 60 -12.93 3.75 28.64
N GLU A 61 -13.46 4.85 29.19
CA GLU A 61 -13.95 5.99 28.40
C GLU A 61 -12.85 6.53 27.47
N ASN A 62 -11.65 6.79 28.00
CA ASN A 62 -10.52 7.24 27.18
C ASN A 62 -10.13 6.19 26.11
N ALA A 63 -10.19 4.89 26.43
CA ALA A 63 -9.87 3.82 25.49
C ALA A 63 -10.88 3.76 24.33
N ILE A 64 -12.17 4.00 24.60
CA ILE A 64 -13.22 4.09 23.58
C ILE A 64 -12.95 5.28 22.66
N GLU A 65 -12.68 6.47 23.22
CA GLU A 65 -12.36 7.68 22.45
C GLU A 65 -11.13 7.48 21.55
N ASP A 66 -10.07 6.88 22.08
CA ASP A 66 -8.85 6.58 21.34
C ASP A 66 -9.10 5.56 20.22
N CYS A 67 -9.85 4.49 20.48
CA CYS A 67 -10.23 3.51 19.46
C CYS A 67 -11.08 4.15 18.35
N HIS A 68 -12.05 4.99 18.72
CA HIS A 68 -12.89 5.71 17.77
C HIS A 68 -12.05 6.59 16.83
N ARG A 69 -11.12 7.38 17.39
CA ARG A 69 -10.18 8.20 16.59
C ARG A 69 -9.36 7.33 15.62
N VAL A 70 -8.85 6.20 16.08
CA VAL A 70 -8.05 5.29 15.23
C VAL A 70 -8.90 4.67 14.11
N CYS A 71 -10.16 4.30 14.39
CA CYS A 71 -11.09 3.81 13.37
C CYS A 71 -11.34 4.87 12.28
N GLU A 72 -11.61 6.13 12.65
CA GLU A 72 -11.80 7.21 11.68
C GLU A 72 -10.55 7.45 10.82
N GLU A 73 -9.37 7.47 11.43
CA GLU A 73 -8.10 7.63 10.71
C GLU A 73 -7.83 6.48 9.75
N ALA A 74 -8.12 5.24 10.17
CA ALA A 74 -7.97 4.05 9.34
C ALA A 74 -8.91 4.09 8.12
N GLN A 75 -10.18 4.45 8.33
CA GLN A 75 -11.17 4.61 7.25
C GLN A 75 -10.77 5.71 6.26
N ARG A 76 -10.33 6.88 6.75
CA ARG A 76 -9.83 7.96 5.87
C ARG A 76 -8.62 7.52 5.06
N THR A 77 -7.72 6.74 5.67
CA THR A 77 -6.54 6.20 5.00
C THR A 77 -6.93 5.19 3.93
N GLN A 78 -7.85 4.28 4.24
CA GLN A 78 -8.40 3.30 3.30
C GLN A 78 -8.99 3.99 2.07
N LEU A 79 -9.86 5.00 2.25
CA LEU A 79 -10.47 5.74 1.15
C LEU A 79 -9.42 6.41 0.25
N LYS A 80 -8.43 7.09 0.83
CA LYS A 80 -7.33 7.72 0.08
C LYS A 80 -6.53 6.72 -0.73
N LEU A 81 -6.27 5.52 -0.19
CA LEU A 81 -5.54 4.47 -0.90
C LEU A 81 -6.36 3.88 -2.04
N VAL A 82 -7.66 3.65 -1.84
CA VAL A 82 -8.59 3.20 -2.88
C VAL A 82 -8.66 4.21 -4.02
N GLU A 83 -8.76 5.50 -3.73
CA GLU A 83 -8.77 6.56 -4.74
C GLU A 83 -7.46 6.62 -5.51
N ARG A 84 -6.31 6.54 -4.84
CA ARG A 84 -4.98 6.51 -5.48
C ARG A 84 -4.80 5.30 -6.38
N ARG A 85 -5.21 4.10 -5.91
CA ARG A 85 -5.19 2.88 -6.73
C ARG A 85 -6.06 3.05 -7.97
N ARG A 86 -7.29 3.53 -7.82
CA ARG A 86 -8.22 3.76 -8.93
C ARG A 86 -7.69 4.80 -9.93
N ALA A 87 -7.09 5.88 -9.45
CA ALA A 87 -6.49 6.90 -10.30
C ALA A 87 -5.34 6.33 -11.12
N MET A 88 -4.44 5.55 -10.50
CA MET A 88 -3.34 4.88 -11.19
C MET A 88 -3.84 3.89 -12.24
N LEU A 89 -4.80 3.03 -11.88
CA LEU A 89 -5.37 2.06 -12.83
C LEU A 89 -6.01 2.76 -14.04
N ARG A 90 -6.75 3.85 -13.81
CA ARG A 90 -7.35 4.66 -14.88
C ARG A 90 -6.29 5.34 -15.74
N GLU A 91 -5.24 5.88 -15.14
CA GLU A 91 -4.13 6.55 -15.86
C GLU A 91 -3.45 5.61 -16.85
N TYR A 92 -3.32 4.33 -16.51
CA TYR A 92 -2.71 3.31 -17.37
C TYR A 92 -3.73 2.53 -18.22
N GLY A 93 -5.03 2.82 -18.11
CA GLY A 93 -6.08 2.10 -18.84
C GLY A 93 -6.24 0.64 -18.43
N ILE A 94 -5.97 0.32 -17.17
CA ILE A 94 -6.04 -1.05 -16.64
C ILE A 94 -7.40 -1.24 -15.97
N GLU A 95 -8.19 -2.16 -16.50
CA GLU A 95 -9.47 -2.56 -15.92
C GLU A 95 -9.26 -3.72 -14.95
N LEU A 96 -9.41 -3.43 -13.65
CA LEU A 96 -9.31 -4.41 -12.57
C LEU A 96 -10.50 -4.23 -11.63
N ALA A 97 -11.05 -5.35 -11.15
CA ALA A 97 -12.03 -5.31 -10.07
C ALA A 97 -11.40 -4.78 -8.76
N ALA A 98 -12.25 -4.53 -7.75
CA ALA A 98 -11.80 -3.91 -6.51
C ALA A 98 -10.98 -4.86 -5.61
N ALA A 99 -11.24 -6.17 -5.67
CA ALA A 99 -10.59 -7.19 -4.86
C ALA A 99 -10.14 -8.34 -5.77
N VAL A 100 -8.87 -8.28 -6.18
CA VAL A 100 -8.32 -9.15 -7.22
C VAL A 100 -6.99 -9.69 -6.73
N GLY A 101 -6.71 -10.96 -6.98
CA GLY A 101 -5.43 -11.58 -6.62
C GLY A 101 -4.26 -11.03 -7.44
N GLU A 102 -3.04 -11.26 -6.96
CA GLU A 102 -1.80 -10.84 -7.63
C GLU A 102 -1.69 -11.39 -9.06
N VAL A 103 -2.11 -12.65 -9.27
CA VAL A 103 -2.10 -13.31 -10.58
C VAL A 103 -2.95 -12.55 -11.60
N GLU A 104 -4.14 -12.11 -11.20
CA GLU A 104 -5.06 -11.37 -12.06
C GLU A 104 -4.57 -9.93 -12.31
N VAL A 105 -3.87 -9.32 -11.35
CA VAL A 105 -3.17 -8.04 -11.57
C VAL A 105 -2.08 -8.19 -12.62
N ALA A 106 -1.25 -9.22 -12.50
CA ALA A 106 -0.18 -9.50 -13.47
C ALA A 106 -0.76 -9.74 -14.87
N PHE A 107 -1.83 -10.52 -14.97
CA PHE A 107 -2.53 -10.77 -16.23
C PHE A 107 -3.10 -9.50 -16.86
N ALA A 108 -3.77 -8.64 -16.09
CA ALA A 108 -4.32 -7.38 -16.59
C ALA A 108 -3.22 -6.41 -17.05
N VAL A 109 -2.08 -6.38 -16.35
CA VAL A 109 -0.89 -5.62 -16.78
C VAL A 109 -0.35 -6.19 -18.08
N ASP A 110 -0.22 -7.51 -18.22
CA ASP A 110 0.28 -8.15 -19.44
C ASP A 110 -0.61 -7.86 -20.64
N GLN A 111 -1.92 -7.95 -20.46
CA GLN A 111 -2.88 -7.60 -21.50
C GLN A 111 -2.69 -6.14 -21.93
N ARG A 112 -2.62 -5.21 -20.99
CA ARG A 112 -2.44 -3.79 -21.29
C ARG A 112 -1.09 -3.49 -21.94
N VAL A 113 -0.02 -4.21 -21.55
CA VAL A 113 1.30 -4.14 -22.20
C VAL A 113 1.23 -4.61 -23.65
N ARG A 114 0.55 -5.73 -23.94
CA ARG A 114 0.35 -6.22 -25.32
C ARG A 114 -0.40 -5.19 -26.17
N GLU A 115 -1.49 -4.63 -25.64
CA GLU A 115 -2.26 -3.58 -26.32
C GLU A 115 -1.42 -2.33 -26.58
N ALA A 116 -0.58 -1.92 -25.62
CA ALA A 116 0.33 -0.79 -25.79
C ALA A 116 1.38 -1.06 -26.88
N CYS A 117 1.95 -2.27 -26.94
CA CYS A 117 2.89 -2.65 -28.00
C CYS A 117 2.23 -2.56 -29.38
N ALA A 118 1.00 -3.05 -29.52
CA ALA A 118 0.24 -2.97 -30.76
C ALA A 118 -0.03 -1.51 -31.16
N GLN A 119 -0.46 -0.66 -30.22
CA GLN A 119 -0.71 0.77 -30.47
C GLN A 119 0.55 1.52 -30.92
N VAL A 120 1.68 1.25 -30.26
CA VAL A 120 2.97 1.87 -30.57
C VAL A 120 3.46 1.47 -31.96
N ASN A 121 3.39 0.17 -32.30
CA ASN A 121 3.79 -0.33 -33.62
C ASN A 121 2.85 0.17 -34.72
N ALA A 122 1.54 0.21 -34.47
CA ALA A 122 0.55 0.75 -35.42
C ALA A 122 0.78 2.24 -35.70
N ALA A 123 1.01 3.05 -34.66
CA ALA A 123 1.29 4.49 -34.83
C ALA A 123 2.55 4.75 -35.67
N PHE A 124 3.60 3.94 -35.47
CA PHE A 124 4.81 4.04 -36.28
C PHE A 124 4.58 3.59 -37.73
N GLN A 125 3.83 2.52 -37.95
CA GLN A 125 3.48 2.06 -39.29
C GLN A 125 2.61 3.09 -40.04
N GLU A 126 1.63 3.70 -39.37
CA GLU A 126 0.81 4.78 -39.91
C GLU A 126 1.65 6.00 -40.29
N TYR A 127 2.57 6.41 -39.41
CA TYR A 127 3.51 7.49 -39.72
C TYR A 127 4.39 7.13 -40.94
N ALA A 128 4.91 5.90 -41.01
CA ALA A 128 5.73 5.46 -42.13
C ALA A 128 4.97 5.53 -43.46
N ARG A 129 3.70 5.08 -43.44
CA ARG A 129 2.79 5.15 -44.58
C ARG A 129 2.51 6.59 -45.01
N ALA A 130 2.29 7.49 -44.06
CA ALA A 130 1.86 8.86 -44.32
C ALA A 130 3.01 9.79 -44.75
N ARG A 131 4.18 9.68 -44.12
CA ARG A 131 5.22 10.73 -44.20
C ARG A 131 6.55 10.30 -44.81
N VAL A 132 6.94 9.02 -44.70
CA VAL A 132 8.29 8.60 -45.11
C VAL A 132 8.49 8.70 -46.62
N ARG A 133 7.45 8.50 -47.44
CA ARG A 133 7.55 8.68 -48.91
C ARG A 133 7.98 10.10 -49.29
N ALA A 134 7.26 11.10 -48.80
CA ALA A 134 7.55 12.50 -49.10
C ALA A 134 8.94 12.89 -48.59
N LEU A 135 9.29 12.51 -47.36
CA LEU A 135 10.61 12.74 -46.80
C LEU A 135 11.72 12.14 -47.67
N LYS A 136 11.55 10.87 -48.09
CA LYS A 136 12.48 10.15 -48.95
C LYS A 136 12.69 10.86 -50.28
N GLU A 137 11.61 11.26 -50.95
CA GLU A 137 11.67 11.95 -52.24
C GLU A 137 12.43 13.28 -52.12
N TYR A 138 12.13 14.09 -51.10
CA TYR A 138 12.83 15.35 -50.85
C TYR A 138 14.31 15.14 -50.49
N TYR A 139 14.62 14.17 -49.63
CA TYR A 139 15.98 13.87 -49.20
C TYR A 139 16.86 13.42 -50.38
N ASN A 140 16.34 12.50 -51.20
CA ASN A 140 17.05 11.98 -52.36
C ASN A 140 17.22 13.06 -53.45
N ALA A 141 16.18 13.86 -53.71
CA ALA A 141 16.26 14.96 -54.67
C ALA A 141 17.31 16.00 -54.25
N LEU A 142 17.44 16.28 -52.95
CA LEU A 142 18.45 17.19 -52.44
C LEU A 142 19.86 16.61 -52.61
N LEU A 143 20.10 15.38 -52.15
CA LEU A 143 21.44 14.78 -52.23
C LEU A 143 21.89 14.52 -53.67
N ALA A 144 20.96 14.19 -54.58
CA ALA A 144 21.24 14.12 -56.00
C ALA A 144 21.75 15.46 -56.58
N ARG A 145 21.34 16.60 -56.00
CA ARG A 145 21.80 17.94 -56.40
C ARG A 145 23.10 18.36 -55.71
N THR A 146 23.29 18.00 -54.44
CA THR A 146 24.39 18.53 -53.63
C THR A 146 25.60 17.59 -53.50
N ALA A 147 25.40 16.28 -53.65
CA ALA A 147 26.42 15.25 -53.43
C ALA A 147 26.23 14.06 -54.40
N ALA A 148 26.05 14.36 -55.69
CA ALA A 148 25.82 13.36 -56.73
C ALA A 148 26.95 12.32 -56.79
N GLY A 149 26.58 11.03 -56.74
CA GLY A 149 27.51 9.90 -56.89
C GLY A 149 28.20 9.41 -55.60
N TRP A 150 27.95 10.05 -54.45
CA TRP A 150 28.60 9.68 -53.19
C TRP A 150 27.91 8.54 -52.43
N TYR A 151 26.59 8.38 -52.60
CA TYR A 151 25.75 7.54 -51.75
C TYR A 151 24.89 6.51 -52.52
N GLY A 152 25.31 6.13 -53.73
CA GLY A 152 24.61 5.16 -54.56
C GLY A 152 23.27 5.65 -55.11
N THR A 153 22.36 4.71 -55.42
CA THR A 153 21.07 4.97 -56.07
C THR A 153 19.97 5.46 -55.12
N ASP A 154 20.06 5.15 -53.83
CA ASP A 154 19.08 5.57 -52.80
C ASP A 154 19.78 6.03 -51.50
N PRO A 155 20.21 7.30 -51.45
CA PRO A 155 20.86 7.88 -50.28
C PRO A 155 20.01 7.84 -49.01
N PHE A 156 18.68 7.89 -49.14
CA PHE A 156 17.76 7.79 -48.01
C PHE A 156 17.81 6.39 -47.39
N ALA A 157 17.75 5.33 -48.20
CA ALA A 157 17.84 3.95 -47.71
C ALA A 157 19.18 3.65 -47.00
N PHE A 158 20.25 4.32 -47.42
CA PHE A 158 21.57 4.19 -46.80
C PHE A 158 21.65 4.88 -45.43
N HIS A 159 21.11 6.10 -45.30
CA HIS A 159 21.19 6.88 -44.06
C HIS A 159 20.05 6.58 -43.06
N PHE A 160 18.91 6.12 -43.55
CA PHE A 160 17.71 5.81 -42.75
C PHE A 160 17.19 4.39 -43.03
N PRO A 161 18.01 3.34 -42.79
CA PRO A 161 17.63 1.96 -43.05
C PRO A 161 16.35 1.53 -42.30
N TRP A 162 16.09 2.02 -41.09
CA TRP A 162 14.90 1.64 -40.30
C TRP A 162 13.62 2.32 -40.81
N LEU A 163 13.68 3.61 -41.18
CA LEU A 163 12.54 4.28 -41.82
C LEU A 163 12.28 3.73 -43.22
N GLN A 164 13.33 3.40 -43.98
CA GLN A 164 13.18 2.74 -45.27
C GLN A 164 12.52 1.36 -45.13
N ARG A 165 12.90 0.58 -44.12
CA ARG A 165 12.25 -0.69 -43.77
C ARG A 165 10.77 -0.47 -43.44
N ALA A 166 10.48 0.45 -42.52
CA ALA A 166 9.12 0.75 -42.12
C ALA A 166 8.23 1.20 -43.30
N PHE A 167 8.78 1.98 -44.23
CA PHE A 167 8.08 2.38 -45.45
C PHE A 167 7.83 1.22 -46.40
N SER A 168 8.80 0.31 -46.56
CA SER A 168 8.67 -0.87 -47.43
C SER A 168 7.63 -1.86 -46.92
N GLU A 169 7.41 -1.88 -45.60
CA GLU A 169 6.47 -2.77 -44.90
C GLU A 169 5.20 -2.05 -44.45
N ALA A 170 5.00 -0.80 -44.88
CA ALA A 170 3.88 0.02 -44.45
C ALA A 170 2.50 -0.54 -44.85
N GLU A 171 2.46 -1.44 -45.83
CA GLU A 171 1.23 -2.12 -46.29
C GLU A 171 1.05 -3.53 -45.69
N TYR A 172 2.04 -4.05 -44.97
CA TYR A 172 1.95 -5.36 -44.33
C TYR A 172 0.97 -5.34 -43.15
N GLN A 173 0.39 -6.49 -42.83
CA GLN A 173 -0.48 -6.56 -41.67
C GLN A 173 0.37 -6.38 -40.40
N PRO A 174 -0.10 -5.60 -39.41
CA PRO A 174 0.50 -5.64 -38.09
C PRO A 174 0.43 -7.10 -37.62
N ALA A 175 1.56 -7.66 -37.16
CA ALA A 175 1.55 -9.01 -36.61
C ALA A 175 0.45 -9.09 -35.55
N ASP A 176 -0.51 -9.99 -35.74
CA ASP A 176 -1.73 -10.05 -34.95
C ASP A 176 -1.43 -9.87 -33.46
N ALA A 177 -2.07 -8.88 -32.83
CA ALA A 177 -2.10 -8.73 -31.37
C ALA A 177 -2.76 -9.93 -30.65
N LEU A 178 -3.19 -10.94 -31.42
CA LEU A 178 -3.81 -12.20 -31.01
C LEU A 178 -3.07 -13.45 -31.51
N SER A 179 -1.87 -13.32 -32.09
CA SER A 179 -1.00 -14.49 -32.23
C SER A 179 -0.53 -14.85 -30.83
N GLU A 180 -1.33 -15.68 -30.15
CA GLU A 180 -0.81 -16.62 -29.18
C GLU A 180 0.33 -17.38 -29.87
N ALA A 181 1.52 -16.81 -29.83
CA ALA A 181 2.64 -17.61 -29.40
C ALA A 181 2.26 -18.09 -27.99
N THR A 182 1.44 -19.14 -27.95
CA THR A 182 1.73 -20.24 -27.04
C THR A 182 3.24 -20.36 -27.09
N ASP A 183 3.90 -20.07 -25.97
CA ASP A 183 5.09 -20.81 -25.60
C ASP A 183 4.66 -22.27 -25.72
N ALA A 184 4.78 -22.82 -26.94
CA ALA A 184 4.59 -24.21 -27.20
C ALA A 184 5.67 -24.83 -26.37
N GLY A 185 5.24 -25.32 -25.20
CA GLY A 185 6.05 -26.13 -24.31
C GLY A 185 6.73 -27.17 -25.18
N GLY A 186 8.03 -26.97 -25.40
CA GLY A 186 8.94 -28.09 -25.48
C GLY A 186 8.68 -28.90 -24.24
N GLU A 187 8.26 -30.13 -24.46
CA GLU A 187 7.90 -31.15 -23.49
C GLU A 187 8.57 -30.93 -22.12
N ALA A 188 7.74 -30.88 -21.09
CA ALA A 188 8.18 -31.12 -19.72
C ALA A 188 8.90 -32.48 -19.67
N ALA A 189 10.21 -32.46 -19.85
CA ALA A 189 11.07 -33.37 -19.12
C ALA A 189 11.09 -32.83 -17.69
N ASP A 190 10.63 -33.64 -16.73
CA ASP A 190 10.83 -33.45 -15.30
C ASP A 190 12.31 -33.16 -15.04
N ALA A 191 12.69 -31.89 -15.08
CA ALA A 191 13.97 -31.40 -14.60
C ALA A 191 13.61 -30.42 -13.49
N ALA A 192 13.81 -30.89 -12.25
CA ALA A 192 13.73 -30.06 -11.07
C ALA A 192 14.46 -28.72 -11.32
N GLU A 193 13.86 -27.63 -10.87
CA GLU A 193 14.45 -26.29 -10.93
C GLU A 193 15.94 -26.36 -10.55
N PRO A 194 16.87 -25.74 -11.32
CA PRO A 194 18.27 -25.74 -10.97
C PRO A 194 18.42 -24.98 -9.64
N GLN A 195 18.54 -25.74 -8.57
CA GLN A 195 18.75 -25.23 -7.23
C GLN A 195 20.19 -24.71 -7.19
N ILE A 196 20.33 -23.38 -7.27
CA ILE A 196 21.62 -22.72 -7.07
C ILE A 196 21.95 -22.82 -5.59
N ASP A 197 22.84 -23.76 -5.27
CA ASP A 197 23.47 -23.89 -3.97
C ASP A 197 24.44 -22.71 -3.79
N TRP A 198 24.12 -21.83 -2.85
CA TRP A 198 24.93 -20.66 -2.52
C TRP A 198 26.05 -20.98 -1.52
N GLY A 199 26.25 -22.25 -1.14
CA GLY A 199 27.43 -22.69 -0.39
C GLY A 199 27.57 -22.06 1.00
N ASP A 200 26.45 -21.74 1.64
CA ASP A 200 26.40 -21.25 3.01
C ASP A 200 26.05 -22.41 3.95
N ASP A 201 26.91 -23.43 3.98
CA ASP A 201 26.98 -24.38 5.09
C ASP A 201 28.44 -24.43 5.58
N ASP A 202 28.63 -23.76 6.71
CA ASP A 202 29.83 -23.78 7.54
C ASP A 202 29.96 -25.19 8.14
N ASP A 203 30.85 -26.03 7.61
CA ASP A 203 31.64 -27.01 8.38
C ASP A 203 32.46 -27.97 7.47
N GLY A 204 33.79 -27.91 7.62
CA GLY A 204 34.63 -29.11 7.70
C GLY A 204 34.94 -29.94 6.44
N ALA A 205 36.25 -29.94 6.14
CA ALA A 205 37.02 -31.01 5.48
C ALA A 205 37.19 -30.97 3.95
N ALA A 206 38.47 -30.86 3.56
CA ALA A 206 38.97 -31.15 2.23
C ALA A 206 38.63 -32.61 1.86
N GLY A 207 37.79 -32.77 0.85
CA GLY A 207 37.41 -34.06 0.29
C GLY A 207 37.25 -33.94 -1.22
N THR A 208 38.16 -34.58 -1.95
CA THR A 208 38.13 -34.76 -3.40
C THR A 208 36.83 -35.45 -3.82
N PHE A 209 35.87 -34.72 -4.39
CA PHE A 209 34.66 -35.34 -4.94
C PHE A 209 34.87 -35.72 -6.41
N ALA A 210 35.23 -36.98 -6.60
CA ALA A 210 34.96 -37.72 -7.80
C ALA A 210 33.44 -37.99 -7.90
N GLY A 211 32.83 -37.63 -9.03
CA GLY A 211 31.45 -38.02 -9.36
C GLY A 211 30.51 -36.86 -9.65
N LEU A 212 30.79 -36.04 -10.66
CA LEU A 212 29.78 -35.19 -11.27
C LEU A 212 29.09 -35.98 -12.40
N GLY A 213 27.78 -36.16 -12.27
CA GLY A 213 26.91 -36.68 -13.33
C GLY A 213 26.94 -35.77 -14.55
N LYS A 214 26.50 -36.30 -15.70
CA LYS A 214 26.58 -35.68 -17.03
C LYS A 214 25.81 -34.37 -17.21
N ASP A 215 25.11 -33.89 -16.19
CA ASP A 215 24.28 -32.68 -16.22
C ASP A 215 24.82 -31.55 -15.31
N ALA A 216 26.11 -31.56 -15.00
CA ALA A 216 26.77 -30.43 -14.36
C ALA A 216 27.22 -29.40 -15.42
N VAL A 217 26.54 -28.25 -15.47
CA VAL A 217 26.98 -27.11 -16.27
C VAL A 217 28.23 -26.51 -15.62
N GLN A 218 29.39 -26.83 -16.18
CA GLN A 218 30.65 -26.24 -15.79
C GLN A 218 30.78 -24.85 -16.43
N ILE A 219 30.60 -23.79 -15.65
CA ILE A 219 30.87 -22.42 -16.10
C ILE A 219 32.37 -22.17 -15.94
N ASN A 220 33.12 -22.35 -17.02
CA ASN A 220 34.52 -21.96 -17.09
C ASN A 220 34.60 -20.44 -17.35
N TRP A 221 35.12 -19.70 -16.37
CA TRP A 221 35.52 -18.31 -16.57
C TRP A 221 36.95 -18.27 -17.08
N ASP A 222 37.18 -18.77 -18.30
CA ASP A 222 38.47 -18.60 -18.95
C ASP A 222 38.58 -17.15 -19.46
N ALA A 223 39.61 -16.44 -18.97
CA ALA A 223 39.86 -15.03 -19.26
C ALA A 223 40.09 -14.74 -20.77
N THR A 224 40.28 -15.78 -21.58
CA THR A 224 40.40 -15.71 -23.05
C THR A 224 39.07 -15.58 -23.79
N GLU A 225 37.92 -15.84 -23.15
CA GLU A 225 36.59 -15.55 -23.73
C GLU A 225 36.11 -14.12 -23.44
N MET A 226 36.90 -13.31 -22.72
CA MET A 226 36.69 -11.86 -22.57
C MET A 226 37.38 -11.04 -23.68
N GLU A 227 37.74 -11.65 -24.81
CA GLU A 227 37.93 -10.88 -26.03
C GLU A 227 36.56 -10.36 -26.48
N ALA A 228 36.44 -9.03 -26.52
CA ALA A 228 35.23 -8.29 -26.85
C ALA A 228 34.42 -8.99 -27.96
N ARG A 229 33.24 -9.50 -27.58
CA ARG A 229 32.24 -9.90 -28.58
C ARG A 229 32.03 -8.72 -29.52
N PRO A 230 32.18 -8.91 -30.84
CA PRO A 230 32.08 -7.84 -31.80
C PRO A 230 30.69 -7.21 -31.69
N VAL A 231 30.67 -5.87 -31.74
CA VAL A 231 29.54 -4.95 -31.97
C VAL A 231 28.21 -5.66 -32.17
N GLU A 232 27.24 -5.41 -31.28
CA GLU A 232 25.83 -5.78 -31.51
C GLU A 232 25.45 -5.31 -32.92
N ASP A 233 25.34 -6.26 -33.84
CA ASP A 233 25.15 -6.02 -35.26
C ASP A 233 23.92 -5.13 -35.45
N ASP A 234 24.07 -3.89 -35.95
CA ASP A 234 22.98 -2.93 -36.24
C ASP A 234 22.07 -3.42 -37.41
N SER A 235 22.01 -4.72 -37.62
CA SER A 235 21.24 -5.37 -38.64
C SER A 235 19.74 -5.20 -38.38
N LEU A 236 19.04 -4.86 -39.47
CA LEU A 236 17.59 -4.83 -39.51
C LEU A 236 17.03 -6.23 -39.19
N PRO A 237 15.85 -6.30 -38.54
CA PRO A 237 15.20 -7.58 -38.28
C PRO A 237 14.92 -8.35 -39.58
N ALA A 238 14.96 -9.68 -39.50
CA ALA A 238 14.64 -10.55 -40.62
C ALA A 238 13.16 -10.40 -41.01
N THR A 239 12.87 -10.54 -42.31
CA THR A 239 11.51 -10.40 -42.83
C THR A 239 10.94 -11.70 -43.34
N ASP A 240 9.70 -11.96 -42.97
CA ASP A 240 8.87 -13.03 -43.54
C ASP A 240 8.09 -12.60 -44.80
N GLY A 241 8.08 -11.28 -45.10
CA GLY A 241 7.38 -10.70 -46.25
C GLY A 241 5.86 -10.61 -46.07
N LEU A 242 5.35 -10.87 -44.87
CA LEU A 242 3.92 -10.89 -44.56
C LEU A 242 3.56 -9.93 -43.42
N HIS A 243 4.43 -9.81 -42.41
CA HIS A 243 4.19 -9.01 -41.23
C HIS A 243 5.16 -7.84 -41.10
N PHE A 244 4.72 -6.79 -40.41
CA PHE A 244 5.58 -5.68 -40.04
C PHE A 244 6.71 -6.15 -39.09
N SER A 245 7.97 -6.03 -39.52
CA SER A 245 9.12 -6.67 -38.85
C SER A 245 9.69 -5.86 -37.68
N ILE A 246 9.42 -4.55 -37.62
CA ILE A 246 9.95 -3.67 -36.58
C ILE A 246 9.05 -3.70 -35.34
N ASP A 247 9.56 -4.26 -34.25
CA ASP A 247 8.91 -4.19 -32.93
C ASP A 247 9.50 -3.08 -32.04
N LEU A 248 8.76 -2.01 -31.79
CA LEU A 248 9.17 -0.88 -30.93
C LEU A 248 9.09 -1.18 -29.43
N ALA A 249 8.48 -2.30 -29.05
CA ALA A 249 8.66 -2.82 -27.70
C ALA A 249 10.13 -3.21 -27.48
N SER A 250 10.83 -3.64 -28.55
CA SER A 250 12.24 -3.96 -28.48
C SER A 250 13.12 -2.74 -28.24
N ALA A 251 13.96 -2.83 -27.21
CA ALA A 251 14.87 -1.75 -26.83
C ALA A 251 15.80 -1.36 -27.98
N LYS A 252 16.32 -2.36 -28.71
CA LYS A 252 17.24 -2.16 -29.84
C LYS A 252 16.55 -1.45 -31.00
N HIS A 253 15.42 -2.00 -31.47
CA HIS A 253 14.66 -1.42 -32.57
C HIS A 253 14.23 0.01 -32.25
N ARG A 254 13.72 0.24 -31.03
CA ARG A 254 13.31 1.56 -30.57
C ARG A 254 14.47 2.56 -30.55
N ALA A 255 15.65 2.17 -30.07
CA ALA A 255 16.81 3.07 -30.03
C ALA A 255 17.18 3.55 -31.45
N ASN A 256 17.27 2.62 -32.40
CA ASN A 256 17.62 2.93 -33.78
C ASN A 256 16.53 3.78 -34.47
N VAL A 257 15.26 3.40 -34.34
CA VAL A 257 14.14 4.19 -34.87
C VAL A 257 14.08 5.59 -34.26
N MET A 258 14.28 5.73 -32.94
CA MET A 258 14.27 7.05 -32.29
C MET A 258 15.41 7.96 -32.77
N SER A 259 16.59 7.38 -33.04
CA SER A 259 17.73 8.11 -33.59
C SER A 259 17.48 8.57 -35.03
N GLU A 260 16.88 7.72 -35.86
CA GLU A 260 16.52 8.07 -37.24
C GLU A 260 15.42 9.12 -37.30
N LEU A 261 14.39 9.02 -36.44
CA LEU A 261 13.35 10.05 -36.32
C LEU A 261 13.93 11.39 -35.86
N GLU A 262 14.95 11.38 -35.00
CA GLU A 262 15.65 12.60 -34.58
C GLU A 262 16.40 13.24 -35.74
N ALA A 263 17.21 12.47 -36.45
CA ALA A 263 17.94 12.94 -37.62
C ALA A 263 17.00 13.44 -38.73
N ALA A 264 15.88 12.74 -38.98
CA ALA A 264 14.84 13.16 -39.91
C ALA A 264 14.18 14.48 -39.51
N SER A 265 13.84 14.66 -38.23
CA SER A 265 13.28 15.90 -37.69
C SER A 265 14.27 17.07 -37.84
N CYS A 266 15.55 16.84 -37.53
CA CYS A 266 16.59 17.86 -37.70
C CYS A 266 16.74 18.28 -39.18
N PHE A 267 16.81 17.31 -40.08
CA PHE A 267 16.87 17.56 -41.52
C PHE A 267 15.69 18.40 -42.01
N CYS A 268 14.47 18.01 -41.61
CA CYS A 268 13.26 18.71 -42.00
C CYS A 268 13.23 20.17 -41.51
N ARG A 269 13.63 20.40 -40.26
CA ARG A 269 13.71 21.73 -39.65
C ARG A 269 14.73 22.65 -40.32
N GLU A 270 15.92 22.12 -40.62
CA GLU A 270 17.00 22.91 -41.23
C GLU A 270 16.68 23.35 -42.66
N ARG A 271 15.87 22.58 -43.39
CA ARG A 271 15.51 22.87 -44.78
C ARG A 271 14.25 23.71 -44.93
N GLY A 272 13.34 23.65 -43.96
CA GLY A 272 12.36 24.72 -43.69
C GLY A 272 11.31 25.01 -44.76
N THR A 273 11.05 24.11 -45.72
CA THR A 273 9.88 24.25 -46.61
C THR A 273 8.60 23.90 -45.84
N ALA A 274 7.44 24.41 -46.28
CA ALA A 274 6.17 24.19 -45.58
C ALA A 274 5.89 22.68 -45.34
N ASP A 275 6.03 21.85 -46.39
CA ASP A 275 5.83 20.40 -46.32
C ASP A 275 6.82 19.71 -45.37
N LEU A 276 8.09 20.16 -45.33
CA LEU A 276 9.11 19.60 -44.45
C LEU A 276 8.89 20.03 -42.99
N LEU A 277 8.43 21.26 -42.76
CA LEU A 277 8.07 21.72 -41.41
C LEU A 277 6.89 20.92 -40.86
N GLU A 278 5.87 20.64 -41.69
CA GLU A 278 4.77 19.75 -41.32
C GLU A 278 5.30 18.34 -40.99
N CYS A 279 6.16 17.77 -41.85
CA CYS A 279 6.80 16.49 -41.58
C CYS A 279 7.56 16.50 -40.24
N ALA A 280 8.35 17.54 -39.94
CA ALA A 280 9.08 17.68 -38.69
C ALA A 280 8.15 17.66 -37.47
N THR A 281 7.01 18.38 -37.53
CA THR A 281 6.05 18.42 -36.43
C THR A 281 5.45 17.05 -36.14
N GLU A 282 5.14 16.27 -37.17
CA GLU A 282 4.60 14.91 -36.99
C GLU A 282 5.66 13.91 -36.54
N THR A 283 6.88 13.99 -37.08
CA THR A 283 8.01 13.20 -36.60
C THR A 283 8.25 13.43 -35.10
N GLU A 284 8.17 14.68 -34.65
CA GLU A 284 8.29 15.00 -33.22
C GLU A 284 7.10 14.53 -32.40
N ALA A 285 5.89 14.64 -32.92
CA ALA A 285 4.69 14.13 -32.24
C ALA A 285 4.82 12.62 -32.01
N LEU A 286 5.25 11.86 -33.02
CA LEU A 286 5.53 10.44 -32.88
C LEU A 286 6.65 10.18 -31.88
N ARG A 287 7.80 10.87 -31.97
CA ARG A 287 8.89 10.72 -30.99
C ARG A 287 8.40 10.94 -29.56
N ARG A 288 7.59 11.97 -29.31
CA ARG A 288 7.01 12.25 -27.99
C ARG A 288 6.07 11.13 -27.53
N PHE A 289 5.26 10.58 -28.44
CA PHE A 289 4.39 9.43 -28.15
C PHE A 289 5.23 8.20 -27.75
N LEU A 290 6.27 7.87 -28.53
CA LEU A 290 7.16 6.74 -28.26
C LEU A 290 7.98 6.89 -26.95
N SER A 291 8.35 8.12 -26.59
CA SER A 291 9.21 8.37 -25.42
C SER A 291 8.42 8.56 -24.12
N SER A 292 7.42 9.44 -24.15
CA SER A 292 6.81 10.05 -22.96
C SER A 292 5.34 9.67 -22.74
N ALA A 293 4.67 9.09 -23.72
CA ALA A 293 3.32 8.60 -23.52
C ALA A 293 3.31 7.31 -22.67
N LYS A 294 2.18 7.03 -22.06
CA LYS A 294 1.97 5.85 -21.21
C LYS A 294 2.06 4.57 -22.01
N GLU A 295 1.63 4.61 -23.27
CA GLU A 295 1.77 3.54 -24.24
C GLU A 295 3.25 3.19 -24.47
N GLY A 296 4.11 4.20 -24.60
CA GLY A 296 5.56 4.01 -24.68
C GLY A 296 6.17 3.46 -23.39
N GLU A 297 5.69 3.90 -22.21
CA GLU A 297 6.09 3.31 -20.93
C GLU A 297 5.71 1.83 -20.80
N LEU A 298 4.48 1.47 -21.17
CA LEU A 298 3.95 0.12 -21.10
C LEU A 298 4.63 -0.82 -22.12
N ALA A 299 4.85 -0.36 -23.35
CA ALA A 299 5.55 -1.15 -24.37
C ALA A 299 6.97 -1.54 -23.93
N ARG A 300 7.66 -0.64 -23.21
CA ARG A 300 8.99 -0.92 -22.60
C ARG A 300 8.96 -2.02 -21.54
N MET A 301 7.81 -2.26 -20.92
CA MET A 301 7.67 -3.32 -19.91
C MET A 301 7.65 -4.72 -20.52
N LYS A 302 7.40 -4.87 -21.84
CA LYS A 302 7.40 -6.17 -22.53
C LYS A 302 8.73 -6.92 -22.35
N GLU A 303 9.85 -6.23 -22.55
CA GLU A 303 11.20 -6.83 -22.41
C GLU A 303 11.79 -6.63 -21.01
N SER A 304 11.29 -5.67 -20.23
CA SER A 304 11.82 -5.35 -18.91
C SER A 304 11.04 -6.05 -17.79
N TYR A 305 11.46 -7.27 -17.44
CA TYR A 305 10.89 -8.02 -16.32
C TYR A 305 10.89 -7.22 -15.01
N ARG A 306 11.98 -6.48 -14.75
CA ARG A 306 12.09 -5.64 -13.55
C ARG A 306 11.09 -4.48 -13.55
N ALA A 307 10.93 -3.77 -14.67
CA ALA A 307 9.97 -2.67 -14.75
C ALA A 307 8.53 -3.19 -14.60
N ARG A 308 8.20 -4.28 -15.30
CA ARG A 308 6.91 -4.97 -15.18
C ARG A 308 6.64 -5.41 -13.74
N GLY A 309 7.55 -6.16 -13.13
CA GLY A 309 7.42 -6.64 -11.75
C GLY A 309 7.25 -5.49 -10.77
N SER A 310 8.06 -4.44 -10.87
CA SER A 310 7.93 -3.25 -10.00
C SER A 310 6.59 -2.53 -10.14
N PHE A 311 5.98 -2.58 -11.33
CA PHE A 311 4.69 -1.98 -11.59
C PHE A 311 3.54 -2.82 -11.03
N VAL A 312 3.58 -4.14 -11.23
CA VAL A 312 2.65 -5.09 -10.60
C VAL A 312 2.73 -4.98 -9.07
N ASP A 313 3.94 -5.03 -8.51
CA ASP A 313 4.19 -4.86 -7.07
C ASP A 313 3.58 -3.56 -6.55
N ARG A 314 3.71 -2.46 -7.28
CA ARG A 314 3.15 -1.17 -6.88
C ARG A 314 1.62 -1.22 -6.79
N ILE A 315 0.95 -1.87 -7.73
CA ILE A 315 -0.51 -2.05 -7.72
C ILE A 315 -0.91 -2.97 -6.54
N THR A 316 -0.17 -4.07 -6.34
CA THR A 316 -0.42 -5.03 -5.26
C THR A 316 -0.18 -4.41 -3.88
N ARG A 317 0.83 -3.56 -3.72
CA ARG A 317 1.10 -2.82 -2.46
C ARG A 317 -0.07 -1.91 -2.07
N PHE A 318 -0.75 -1.28 -3.02
CA PHE A 318 -1.97 -0.53 -2.69
C PHE A 318 -3.03 -1.44 -2.09
N GLN A 319 -3.25 -2.62 -2.67
CA GLN A 319 -4.21 -3.60 -2.15
C GLN A 319 -3.84 -4.05 -0.73
N GLN A 320 -2.57 -4.39 -0.50
CA GLN A 320 -2.07 -4.77 0.82
C GLN A 320 -2.27 -3.65 1.85
N GLN A 321 -1.96 -2.40 1.50
CA GLN A 321 -2.15 -1.25 2.39
C GLN A 321 -3.63 -0.98 2.69
N ILE A 322 -4.52 -1.18 1.71
CA ILE A 322 -5.98 -1.09 1.91
C ILE A 322 -6.44 -2.14 2.93
N VAL A 323 -6.03 -3.39 2.76
CA VAL A 323 -6.36 -4.50 3.67
C VAL A 323 -5.82 -4.24 5.08
N VAL A 324 -4.59 -3.73 5.21
CA VAL A 324 -4.02 -3.36 6.52
C VAL A 324 -4.82 -2.25 7.19
N ALA A 325 -5.24 -1.22 6.45
CA ALA A 325 -6.07 -0.14 6.99
C ALA A 325 -7.45 -0.67 7.42
N GLU A 326 -8.05 -1.55 6.64
CA GLU A 326 -9.32 -2.22 6.96
C GLU A 326 -9.20 -3.07 8.23
N ASN A 327 -8.19 -3.94 8.31
CA ASN A 327 -7.91 -4.76 9.48
C ASN A 327 -7.63 -3.94 10.74
N ARG A 328 -6.97 -2.78 10.59
CA ARG A 328 -6.76 -1.85 11.70
C ARG A 328 -8.09 -1.29 12.19
N SER A 329 -8.98 -0.87 11.28
CA SER A 329 -10.31 -0.39 11.64
C SER A 329 -11.13 -1.47 12.36
N THR A 330 -11.18 -2.70 11.83
CA THR A 330 -11.96 -3.80 12.42
C THR A 330 -11.42 -4.21 13.78
N THR A 331 -10.10 -4.29 13.95
CA THR A 331 -9.47 -4.63 15.24
C THR A 331 -9.77 -3.58 16.30
N HIS A 332 -9.70 -2.28 15.96
CA HIS A 332 -10.02 -1.22 16.92
C HIS A 332 -11.50 -1.10 17.19
N GLN A 333 -12.36 -1.44 16.24
CA GLN A 333 -13.81 -1.52 16.45
C GLN A 333 -14.16 -2.64 17.44
N ALA A 334 -13.55 -3.82 17.32
CA ALA A 334 -13.72 -4.91 18.29
C ALA A 334 -13.26 -4.49 19.70
N LYS A 335 -12.07 -3.87 19.81
CA LYS A 335 -11.57 -3.35 21.10
C LYS A 335 -12.47 -2.27 21.71
N MET A 336 -13.06 -1.42 20.87
CA MET A 336 -14.02 -0.41 21.30
C MET A 336 -15.26 -1.07 21.90
N GLN A 337 -15.80 -2.09 21.22
CA GLN A 337 -16.95 -2.84 21.69
C GLN A 337 -16.66 -3.58 23.01
N ASP A 338 -15.48 -4.21 23.14
CA ASP A 338 -15.06 -4.82 24.41
C ASP A 338 -14.98 -3.78 25.55
N ALA A 339 -14.44 -2.59 25.26
CA ALA A 339 -14.35 -1.50 26.23
C ALA A 339 -15.72 -0.91 26.60
N GLU A 340 -16.67 -0.84 25.65
CA GLU A 340 -18.06 -0.44 25.89
C GLU A 340 -18.79 -1.45 26.78
N ASP A 341 -18.63 -2.75 26.52
CA ASP A 341 -19.21 -3.82 27.33
C ASP A 341 -18.66 -3.81 28.76
N ASP A 342 -17.36 -3.59 28.92
CA ASP A 342 -16.74 -3.46 30.23
C ASP A 342 -17.15 -2.17 30.94
N LEU A 343 -17.27 -1.04 30.23
CA LEU A 343 -17.81 0.20 30.78
C LEU A 343 -19.24 0.02 31.30
N ALA A 344 -20.08 -0.73 30.59
CA ALA A 344 -21.43 -1.03 31.03
C ALA A 344 -21.43 -1.83 32.35
N LYS A 345 -20.57 -2.85 32.47
CA LYS A 345 -20.41 -3.61 33.73
C LYS A 345 -19.92 -2.73 34.88
N LEU A 346 -18.92 -1.88 34.63
CA LEU A 346 -18.37 -0.98 35.65
C LEU A 346 -19.39 0.05 36.13
N LYS A 347 -20.25 0.57 35.23
CA LYS A 347 -21.34 1.49 35.60
C LYS A 347 -22.36 0.82 36.53
N VAL A 348 -22.74 -0.43 36.25
CA VAL A 348 -23.61 -1.21 37.16
C VAL A 348 -22.95 -1.41 38.52
N GLN A 349 -21.65 -1.76 38.56
CA GLN A 349 -20.91 -1.88 39.82
C GLN A 349 -20.83 -0.56 40.58
N GLN A 350 -20.71 0.57 39.87
CA GLN A 350 -20.70 1.90 40.47
C GLN A 350 -22.04 2.20 41.14
N ASP A 351 -23.15 1.96 40.44
CA ASP A 351 -24.49 2.15 40.99
C ASP A 351 -24.74 1.26 42.22
N GLU A 352 -24.26 0.00 42.19
CA GLU A 352 -24.32 -0.90 43.35
C GLU A 352 -23.51 -0.37 44.54
N LEU A 353 -22.29 0.10 44.33
CA LEU A 353 -21.46 0.67 45.38
C LEU A 353 -22.07 1.96 45.94
N LEU A 354 -22.61 2.84 45.10
CA LEU A 354 -23.28 4.06 45.53
C LEU A 354 -24.54 3.74 46.35
N SER A 355 -25.32 2.74 45.94
CA SER A 355 -26.48 2.24 46.69
C SER A 355 -26.09 1.66 48.05
N ARG A 356 -25.04 0.82 48.10
CA ARG A 356 -24.50 0.26 49.35
C ARG A 356 -23.97 1.36 50.28
N LEU A 357 -23.30 2.37 49.73
CA LEU A 357 -22.81 3.52 50.50
C LEU A 357 -23.96 4.30 51.14
N ARG A 358 -25.04 4.57 50.38
CA ARG A 358 -26.27 5.19 50.88
C ARG A 358 -26.86 4.38 52.02
N SER A 359 -27.05 3.08 51.81
CA SER A 359 -27.59 2.18 52.84
C SER A 359 -26.76 2.16 54.13
N MET A 360 -25.43 2.08 54.03
CA MET A 360 -24.55 2.10 55.20
C MET A 360 -24.56 3.45 55.92
N ARG A 361 -24.63 4.56 55.18
CA ARG A 361 -24.79 5.88 55.79
C ARG A 361 -26.11 5.97 56.54
N ASP A 362 -27.20 5.50 55.94
CA ASP A 362 -28.53 5.55 56.53
C ASP A 362 -28.63 4.66 57.76
N GLU A 363 -28.01 3.48 57.72
CA GLU A 363 -27.85 2.62 58.89
C GLU A 363 -27.04 3.32 60.00
N ALA A 364 -25.93 3.98 59.65
CA ALA A 364 -25.13 4.72 60.62
C ALA A 364 -25.90 5.92 61.21
N LEU A 365 -26.61 6.69 60.38
CA LEU A 365 -27.45 7.80 60.83
C LEU A 365 -28.56 7.32 61.76
N THR A 366 -29.26 6.24 61.38
CA THR A 366 -30.32 5.66 62.19
C THR A 366 -29.80 5.24 63.56
N ASN A 367 -28.69 4.51 63.63
CA ASN A 367 -28.09 4.10 64.91
C ASN A 367 -27.62 5.30 65.75
N LEU A 368 -27.04 6.32 65.10
CA LEU A 368 -26.64 7.55 65.79
C LEU A 368 -27.87 8.31 66.33
N GLU A 369 -28.97 8.41 65.58
CA GLU A 369 -30.20 9.08 66.01
C GLU A 369 -30.85 8.38 67.22
N HIS A 370 -30.79 7.05 67.29
CA HIS A 370 -31.22 6.30 68.49
C HIS A 370 -30.36 6.60 69.72
N MET A 371 -29.07 6.88 69.53
CA MET A 371 -28.16 7.27 70.62
C MET A 371 -28.36 8.73 71.08
N PHE A 372 -28.87 9.60 70.21
CA PHE A 372 -29.10 11.03 70.51
C PHE A 372 -30.47 11.53 69.97
N PRO A 373 -31.60 11.11 70.57
CA PRO A 373 -32.94 11.42 70.05
C PRO A 373 -33.25 12.93 70.04
N ASP A 374 -32.65 13.70 70.95
CA ASP A 374 -32.90 15.15 71.09
C ASP A 374 -31.96 16.03 70.26
N ARG A 375 -31.12 15.43 69.40
CA ARG A 375 -30.11 16.17 68.63
C ARG A 375 -30.11 15.74 67.17
N ARG A 376 -30.03 16.72 66.27
CA ARG A 376 -29.81 16.47 64.84
C ARG A 376 -28.37 16.00 64.62
N ILE A 377 -28.19 14.92 63.88
CA ILE A 377 -26.86 14.34 63.59
C ILE A 377 -26.59 14.44 62.09
N LEU A 378 -25.34 14.76 61.73
CA LEU A 378 -24.89 14.87 60.35
C LEU A 378 -23.57 14.10 60.20
N ILE A 379 -23.53 13.19 59.22
CA ILE A 379 -22.27 12.60 58.77
C ILE A 379 -21.72 13.50 57.65
N VAL A 380 -20.51 14.03 57.87
CA VAL A 380 -19.87 15.01 56.97
C VAL A 380 -18.59 14.44 56.35
N GLY A 381 -18.20 14.97 55.18
CA GLY A 381 -16.99 14.59 54.46
C GLY A 381 -17.21 14.46 52.94
N ASP A 382 -16.16 13.99 52.27
CA ASP A 382 -16.13 13.68 50.83
C ASP A 382 -17.10 12.56 50.42
N LEU A 383 -17.51 11.69 51.36
CA LEU A 383 -18.66 10.78 51.25
C LEU A 383 -19.87 11.45 50.57
N ASN A 384 -20.20 12.69 50.94
CA ASN A 384 -21.41 13.36 50.48
C ASN A 384 -21.39 13.70 48.99
N LYS A 385 -20.21 13.70 48.35
CA LYS A 385 -20.09 13.88 46.89
C LYS A 385 -20.75 12.75 46.11
N TYR A 386 -20.78 11.54 46.69
CA TYR A 386 -21.33 10.34 46.08
C TYR A 386 -22.83 10.15 46.35
N LEU A 387 -23.39 10.97 47.26
CA LEU A 387 -24.74 10.81 47.77
C LEU A 387 -25.68 11.94 47.31
N ALA A 388 -25.14 12.96 46.63
CA ALA A 388 -25.84 14.13 46.15
C ALA A 388 -26.77 13.82 44.96
#